data_AF-A0A4V1VJ35-F1
#
_entry.id   AF-A0A4V1VJ35-F1
#
_cell.length_a   1.000
_cell.length_b   1.000
_cell.length_c   1.000
_cell.angle_alpha   90.00
_cell.angle_beta   90.00
_cell.angle_gamma   90.00
#
_symmetry.space_group_name_H-M   'P 1'
#
loop_
_entity.id
_entity.type
_entity.pdbx_description
1 polymer ?
#
loop_
_entity_poly.entity_id
_entity_poly.type
_entity_poly.pdbx_seq_one_letter_code
_entity_poly.pdbx_strand_id
1 'polypeptide(L)'
;MIVCLCKAVSDREVNLAIGRGATTLAQLGRACGAGTGARCGGCHGALRDLLQARLARSPRGLLPATRGPLFALASPAGTGYLTGDDKKTER
;
A
#
# COMPACT_ATOMS: atom_id res chain seq x y z
N MET A 1 -20.71 5.47 -6.32
CA MET A 1 -19.89 5.72 -7.52
C MET A 1 -19.21 4.44 -8.01
N ILE A 2 -19.00 4.30 -9.32
CA ILE A 2 -18.12 3.24 -9.87
C ILE A 2 -16.66 3.67 -9.69
N VAL A 3 -15.88 2.86 -8.99
CA VAL A 3 -14.45 3.11 -8.71
C VAL A 3 -13.57 2.44 -9.75
N CYS A 4 -13.94 1.23 -10.22
CA CYS A 4 -13.22 0.53 -11.27
C CYS A 4 -14.13 0.29 -12.47
N LEU A 5 -13.99 1.12 -13.52
CA LEU A 5 -14.77 0.95 -14.75
C LEU A 5 -14.44 -0.38 -15.47
N CYS A 6 -13.16 -0.77 -15.44
CA CYS A 6 -12.66 -2.00 -16.04
C CYS A 6 -13.38 -3.26 -15.50
N LYS A 7 -13.79 -3.27 -14.24
CA LYS A 7 -14.45 -4.43 -13.61
C LYS A 7 -15.86 -4.11 -13.11
N ALA A 8 -16.40 -2.95 -13.49
CA ALA A 8 -17.67 -2.41 -13.01
C ALA A 8 -17.83 -2.47 -11.47
N VAL A 9 -16.75 -2.18 -10.73
CA VAL A 9 -16.75 -2.25 -9.26
C VAL A 9 -17.11 -0.88 -8.67
N SER A 10 -18.12 -0.88 -7.80
CA SER A 10 -18.59 0.29 -7.05
C SER A 10 -17.81 0.56 -5.76
N ASP A 11 -17.88 1.79 -5.26
CA ASP A 11 -17.33 2.15 -3.95
C ASP A 11 -17.96 1.31 -2.83
N ARG A 12 -19.23 0.93 -2.97
CA ARG A 12 -19.92 0.07 -2.02
C ARG A 12 -19.27 -1.31 -1.93
N GLU A 13 -18.96 -1.92 -3.08
CA GLU A 13 -18.27 -3.22 -3.12
C GLU A 13 -16.85 -3.13 -2.56
N VAL A 14 -16.13 -2.04 -2.85
CA VAL A 14 -14.81 -1.79 -2.26
C VAL A 14 -14.93 -1.66 -0.73
N ASN A 15 -15.87 -0.87 -0.23
CA ASN A 15 -16.10 -0.69 1.20
C ASN A 15 -16.49 -2.00 1.91
N LEU A 16 -17.30 -2.84 1.26
CA LEU A 16 -17.63 -4.18 1.76
C LEU A 16 -16.38 -5.07 1.83
N ALA A 17 -15.52 -5.04 0.81
CA ALA A 17 -14.26 -5.79 0.81
C ALA A 17 -13.31 -5.32 1.92
N ILE A 18 -13.21 -4.00 2.14
CA ILE A 18 -12.41 -3.44 3.25
C ILE A 18 -13.02 -3.85 4.60
N GLY A 19 -14.35 -3.78 4.74
CA GLY A 19 -15.07 -4.23 5.95
C GLY A 19 -14.87 -5.71 6.27
N ARG A 20 -14.63 -6.54 5.24
CA ARG A 20 -14.27 -7.96 5.37
C ARG A 20 -12.79 -8.20 5.66
N GLY A 21 -11.97 -7.15 5.77
CA GLY A 21 -10.57 -7.23 6.17
C GLY A 21 -9.55 -6.96 5.05
N ALA A 22 -9.96 -6.49 3.87
CA ALA A 22 -9.00 -6.08 2.86
C ALA A 22 -8.29 -4.77 3.28
N THR A 23 -6.97 -4.83 3.41
CA THR A 23 -6.09 -3.70 3.78
C THR A 23 -5.11 -3.32 2.68
N THR A 24 -5.08 -4.08 1.58
CA THR A 24 -4.15 -3.88 0.45
C THR A 24 -4.87 -3.95 -0.89
N LEU A 25 -4.30 -3.30 -1.92
CA LEU A 25 -4.82 -3.39 -3.29
C LEU A 25 -4.86 -4.83 -3.81
N ALA A 26 -3.88 -5.66 -3.45
CA ALA A 26 -3.85 -7.07 -3.82
C ALA A 26 -5.02 -7.85 -3.18
N GLN A 27 -5.37 -7.56 -1.93
CA GLN A 27 -6.54 -8.16 -1.28
C GLN A 27 -7.85 -7.67 -1.89
N LEU A 28 -7.95 -6.39 -2.24
CA LEU A 28 -9.11 -5.86 -2.98
C LEU A 28 -9.24 -6.55 -4.35
N GLY A 29 -8.14 -6.73 -5.06
CA GLY A 29 -8.11 -7.46 -6.33
C GLY A 29 -8.58 -8.90 -6.20
N ARG A 30 -8.22 -9.60 -5.11
CA ARG A 30 -8.76 -10.94 -4.82
C ARG A 30 -10.23 -10.93 -4.41
N ALA A 31 -10.67 -9.92 -3.67
CA ALA A 31 -12.01 -9.87 -3.10
C ALA A 31 -13.10 -9.42 -4.09
N CYS A 32 -12.80 -8.45 -4.95
CA CYS A 32 -13.77 -7.87 -5.89
C CYS A 32 -13.21 -7.66 -7.31
N GLY A 33 -11.98 -8.09 -7.60
CA GLY A 33 -11.36 -7.93 -8.92
C GLY A 33 -10.86 -6.51 -9.22
N ALA A 34 -11.10 -5.52 -8.34
CA ALA A 34 -10.65 -4.15 -8.52
C ALA A 34 -9.14 -4.03 -8.30
N GLY A 35 -8.44 -3.28 -9.15
CA GLY A 35 -7.00 -3.05 -9.00
C GLY A 35 -6.12 -4.28 -9.23
N THR A 36 -6.67 -5.37 -9.80
CA THR A 36 -5.84 -6.47 -10.30
C THR A 36 -4.98 -5.94 -11.44
N GLY A 37 -3.66 -6.10 -11.30
CA GLY A 37 -2.65 -5.49 -12.15
C GLY A 37 -2.87 -5.69 -13.67
N ALA A 38 -2.47 -4.66 -14.41
CA ALA A 38 -2.29 -4.58 -15.87
C ALA A 38 -3.47 -4.19 -16.78
N ARG A 39 -4.72 -4.02 -16.31
CA ARG A 39 -5.79 -3.60 -17.26
C ARG A 39 -5.74 -2.13 -17.65
N CYS A 40 -5.80 -1.23 -16.66
CA CYS A 40 -5.93 0.21 -16.90
C CYS A 40 -5.36 1.07 -15.77
N GLY A 41 -5.31 0.56 -14.53
CA GLY A 41 -4.66 1.23 -13.39
C GLY A 41 -5.36 2.49 -12.84
N GLY A 42 -6.27 3.11 -13.58
CA GLY A 42 -6.89 4.38 -13.21
C GLY A 42 -7.65 4.38 -11.87
N CYS A 43 -8.12 3.23 -11.42
CA CYS A 43 -8.79 3.10 -10.11
C CYS A 43 -7.82 3.07 -8.91
N HIS A 44 -6.51 2.91 -9.12
CA HIS A 44 -5.56 2.66 -8.03
C HIS A 44 -5.47 3.82 -7.04
N GLY A 45 -5.53 5.08 -7.50
CA GLY A 45 -5.54 6.26 -6.61
C GLY A 45 -6.74 6.23 -5.67
N ALA A 46 -7.94 6.18 -6.25
CA ALA A 46 -9.19 6.13 -5.49
C ALA A 46 -9.27 4.93 -4.53
N LEU A 47 -8.77 3.75 -4.94
CA LEU A 47 -8.72 2.58 -4.05
C LEU A 47 -7.78 2.79 -2.85
N ARG A 48 -6.65 3.48 -3.04
CA ARG A 48 -5.73 3.83 -1.94
C ARG A 48 -6.36 4.83 -0.99
N ASP A 49 -7.06 5.83 -1.51
CA ASP A 49 -7.75 6.84 -0.70
C ASP A 49 -8.84 6.19 0.16
N LEU A 50 -9.62 5.26 -0.41
CA LEU A 50 -10.64 4.50 0.34
C LEU A 50 -10.02 3.63 1.44
N LEU A 51 -8.90 2.96 1.17
CA LEU A 51 -8.15 2.19 2.17
C LEU A 51 -7.64 3.09 3.31
N GLN A 52 -7.00 4.21 2.98
CA GLN A 52 -6.48 5.16 3.96
C GLN A 52 -7.59 5.77 4.81
N ALA A 53 -8.69 6.22 4.19
CA ALA A 53 -9.83 6.79 4.87
C ALA A 53 -10.47 5.80 5.86
N ARG A 54 -10.50 4.50 5.51
CA ARG A 54 -11.06 3.47 6.40
C ARG A 54 -10.12 3.10 7.54
N LEU A 55 -8.80 3.07 7.30
CA LEU A 55 -7.79 2.83 8.34
C LEU A 55 -7.76 3.98 9.35
N ALA A 56 -7.83 5.23 8.89
CA ALA A 56 -7.88 6.42 9.76
C ALA A 56 -9.15 6.48 10.63
N ARG A 57 -10.26 5.92 10.14
CA ARG A 57 -11.55 5.87 10.85
C ARG A 57 -11.73 4.69 11.79
N SER A 58 -10.84 3.69 11.74
CA SER A 58 -10.97 2.53 12.61
C SER A 58 -10.46 2.89 14.02
N PRO A 59 -11.28 2.84 15.08
CA PRO A 59 -10.81 3.10 16.44
C PRO A 59 -9.84 2.03 16.98
N ARG A 60 -9.40 1.06 16.17
CA ARG A 60 -8.45 0.00 16.54
C ARG A 60 -6.98 0.39 16.34
N GLY A 61 -6.59 1.62 16.70
CA GLY A 61 -5.24 2.11 16.43
C GLY A 61 -4.71 3.23 17.33
N LEU A 62 -5.39 3.61 18.41
CA LEU A 62 -4.77 4.39 19.49
C LEU A 62 -4.07 3.44 20.47
N LEU A 63 -3.08 2.71 19.97
CA LEU A 63 -1.90 2.38 20.77
C LEU A 63 -0.72 2.92 19.96
N PRO A 64 -0.07 4.02 20.37
CA PRO A 64 1.24 4.32 19.82
C PRO A 64 2.18 3.15 20.15
N ALA A 65 2.94 2.68 19.17
CA ALA A 65 4.05 1.76 19.40
C ALA A 65 5.22 2.45 20.14
N THR A 66 4.94 3.30 21.13
CA THR A 66 5.92 3.91 22.03
C THR A 66 5.77 3.28 23.41
N ARG A 67 6.04 1.98 23.48
CA ARG A 67 6.44 1.31 24.71
C ARG A 67 7.58 0.34 24.38
N GLY A 68 8.75 0.94 24.12
CA GLY A 68 10.06 0.29 24.04
C GLY A 68 11.13 1.33 24.39
N PRO A 69 12.14 0.99 25.22
CA PRO A 69 12.90 1.95 26.01
C PRO A 69 13.88 2.77 25.16
N LEU A 70 14.26 3.92 25.71
CA LEU A 70 15.21 4.91 25.20
C LEU A 70 16.67 4.40 24.98
N PHE A 71 16.90 3.10 24.80
CA PHE A 71 18.23 2.49 24.87
C PHE A 71 18.52 1.57 23.67
N ALA A 72 18.79 2.17 22.50
CA ALA A 72 19.51 1.50 21.40
C ALA A 72 20.24 2.53 20.51
N LEU A 73 20.86 3.53 21.14
CA LEU A 73 21.94 4.30 20.53
C LEU A 73 23.22 3.45 20.62
N ALA A 74 23.46 2.56 19.65
CA ALA A 74 24.79 2.08 19.26
C ALA A 74 24.69 1.04 18.14
N SER A 75 24.86 1.47 16.90
CA SER A 75 25.51 0.60 15.90
C SER A 75 26.25 1.48 14.88
N PRO A 76 27.59 1.55 14.95
CA PRO A 76 28.40 2.22 13.94
C PRO A 76 28.57 1.27 12.76
N ALA A 77 27.92 1.57 11.65
CA ALA A 77 28.26 0.98 10.36
C ALA A 77 28.44 2.10 9.34
N GLY A 78 29.49 2.89 9.57
CA GLY A 78 30.15 3.59 8.49
C GLY A 78 31.03 2.60 7.75
N THR A 79 30.62 2.18 6.55
CA THR A 79 31.54 1.72 5.52
C THR A 79 30.93 1.92 4.13
N GLY A 80 31.39 2.98 3.48
CA GLY A 80 31.61 3.14 2.05
C GLY A 80 30.64 2.51 1.05
N TYR A 81 29.87 3.36 0.38
CA TYR A 81 29.59 3.18 -1.05
C TYR A 81 30.11 4.42 -1.80
N LEU A 82 31.38 4.36 -2.20
CA LEU A 82 31.98 5.23 -3.20
C LEU A 82 32.43 4.33 -4.37
N THR A 83 31.95 4.71 -5.56
CA THR A 83 32.48 4.47 -6.91
C THR A 83 32.37 3.10 -7.58
N GLY A 84 31.96 3.16 -8.85
CA GLY A 84 31.85 2.08 -9.84
C GLY A 84 30.57 2.28 -10.67
N ASP A 85 30.38 3.35 -11.43
CA ASP A 85 31.02 3.60 -12.74
C ASP A 85 31.80 2.40 -13.27
N ASP A 86 31.10 1.46 -13.92
CA ASP A 86 31.62 0.68 -15.04
C ASP A 86 30.55 -0.28 -15.60
N LYS A 87 30.49 -0.33 -16.95
CA LYS A 87 29.69 -1.20 -17.84
C LYS A 87 28.30 -0.68 -18.26
N LYS A 88 28.21 -0.11 -19.47
CA LYS A 88 28.15 -0.97 -20.68
C LYS A 88 28.33 -0.14 -21.98
N THR A 89 29.56 -0.13 -22.46
CA THR A 89 29.91 -0.07 -23.88
C THR A 89 29.25 -1.24 -24.64
N GLU A 90 29.06 -1.08 -25.96
CA GLU A 90 28.60 -2.08 -26.95
C GLU A 90 27.06 -2.20 -27.03
N ARG A 91 26.37 -1.77 -28.10
CA ARG A 91 26.64 -1.85 -29.55
C ARG A 91 25.79 -0.85 -30.33
#